data_AF-A0A0K2RF58-F1
#
_entry.id   AF-A0A0K2RF58-F1
#
_cell.length_a   1.000
_cell.length_b   1.000
_cell.length_c   1.000
_cell.angle_alpha   90.00
_cell.angle_beta   90.00
_cell.angle_gamma   90.00
#
_symmetry.space_group_name_H-M   'P 1'
#
loop_
_entity.id
_entity.type
_entity.pdbx_description
1 polymer ?
#
loop_
_entity_poly.entity_id
_entity_poly.type
_entity_poly.pdbx_seq_one_letter_code
_entity_poly.pdbx_strand_id
1 'polypeptide(L)' 'MTFDYKVADISLAEAGRHQIRLAEHEMPGLMSLRAEFGPSQPLKGRVLPGPCT' A
#
# COMPACT_ATOMS: atom_id res chain seq x y z
N MET A 1 -14.44 12.31 -6.74
CA MET A 1 -12.99 12.27 -6.45
C MET A 1 -12.34 11.49 -7.58
N THR A 2 -11.69 12.18 -8.50
CA THR A 2 -10.95 11.54 -9.59
C THR A 2 -9.53 11.31 -9.09
N PHE A 3 -9.10 10.06 -9.05
CA PHE A 3 -7.72 9.72 -8.73
C PHE A 3 -6.94 9.73 -10.03
N ASP A 4 -5.96 10.62 -10.16
CA ASP A 4 -5.06 10.63 -11.31
C ASP A 4 -4.02 9.52 -11.12
N TYR A 5 -4.08 8.49 -11.97
CA TYR A 5 -3.10 7.41 -11.99
C TYR A 5 -2.70 7.10 -13.43
N LYS A 6 -1.41 6.83 -13.65
CA LYS A 6 -0.87 6.40 -14.95
C LYS A 6 -0.38 4.96 -14.80
N VAL A 7 -1.28 4.01 -15.07
CA VAL A 7 -1.04 2.57 -14.92
C VAL A 7 -1.17 1.91 -16.30
N ALA A 8 -0.40 0.85 -16.56
CA ALA A 8 -0.41 0.15 -17.84
C ALA A 8 -1.76 -0.52 -18.14
N ASP A 9 -2.35 -1.21 -17.16
CA ASP A 9 -3.68 -1.83 -17.28
C ASP A 9 -4.34 -1.94 -15.89
N ILE A 10 -5.58 -1.47 -15.77
CA ILE A 10 -6.34 -1.53 -14.52
C ILE A 10 -7.01 -2.89 -14.31
N SER A 11 -7.19 -3.67 -15.37
CA SER A 11 -7.85 -4.99 -15.33
C SER A 11 -7.04 -6.01 -14.51
N LEU A 12 -5.74 -5.78 -14.36
CA LEU A 12 -4.83 -6.61 -13.56
C LEU A 12 -4.95 -6.35 -12.04
N ALA A 13 -5.82 -5.44 -11.61
CA ALA A 13 -5.97 -5.10 -10.19
C ALA A 13 -6.36 -6.31 -9.32
N GLU A 14 -7.18 -7.24 -9.84
CA GLU A 14 -7.58 -8.43 -9.09
C GLU A 14 -6.42 -9.40 -8.87
N ALA A 15 -5.67 -9.70 -9.92
CA ALA A 15 -4.46 -10.53 -9.85
C ALA A 15 -3.40 -9.89 -8.96
N GLY A 16 -3.17 -8.58 -9.07
CA GLY A 16 -2.24 -7.84 -8.22
C GLY A 16 -2.61 -7.89 -6.75
N ARG A 17 -3.90 -7.79 -6.40
CA ARG A 17 -4.37 -7.94 -5.01
C ARG A 17 -4.11 -9.33 -4.44
N HIS A 18 -4.22 -10.38 -5.28
CA HIS A 18 -3.89 -11.73 -4.85
C HIS A 18 -2.39 -11.87 -4.52
N GLN A 19 -1.53 -11.30 -5.37
CA GLN A 19 -0.08 -11.29 -5.15
C GLN A 19 0.32 -10.47 -3.92
N ILE A 20 -0.31 -9.32 -3.70
CA ILE A 20 -0.09 -8.51 -2.49
C ILE A 20 -0.38 -9.36 -1.26
N ARG A 21 -1.52 -10.06 -1.19
CA ARG A 21 -1.85 -10.92 -0.05
C ARG A 21 -0.80 -11.98 0.21
N LEU A 22 -0.25 -12.61 -0.84
CA LEU A 22 0.84 -13.57 -0.70
C LEU A 22 2.10 -12.91 -0.12
N ALA A 23 2.47 -11.73 -0.63
CA ALA A 23 3.61 -10.96 -0.14
C ALA A 23 3.43 -10.48 1.32
N GLU A 24 2.20 -10.26 1.78
CA GLU A 24 1.93 -9.91 3.18
C GLU A 24 2.33 -11.03 4.15
N HIS A 25 2.17 -12.29 3.75
CA HIS A 25 2.61 -13.44 4.54
C HIS A 25 4.14 -13.56 4.60
N GLU A 26 4.85 -13.13 3.55
CA GLU A 26 6.31 -13.16 3.50
C GLU A 26 6.97 -11.95 4.17
N MET A 27 6.20 -10.92 4.53
CA MET A 27 6.70 -9.68 5.15
C MET A 27 6.13 -9.45 6.57
N PRO A 28 6.46 -10.31 7.55
CA PRO A 28 5.93 -10.20 8.92
C PRO A 28 6.31 -8.89 9.61
N GLY A 29 7.49 -8.32 9.28
CA GLY A 29 7.95 -7.06 9.86
C GLY A 29 7.05 -5.86 9.53
N LEU A 30 6.57 -5.76 8.29
CA LEU A 30 5.64 -4.71 7.88
C LEU A 30 4.26 -4.89 8.52
N MET A 31 3.81 -6.13 8.69
CA MET A 31 2.56 -6.44 9.39
C MET A 31 2.62 -6.09 10.87
N SER A 32 3.75 -6.34 11.53
CA SER A 32 3.99 -5.95 12.92
C SER A 32 3.87 -4.44 13.10
N LEU A 33 4.53 -3.66 12.23
CA LEU A 33 4.46 -2.20 12.26
C LEU A 33 3.03 -1.68 12.00
N ARG A 34 2.28 -2.32 11.09
CA ARG A 34 0.86 -1.99 10.87
C ARG A 34 0.00 -2.24 12.11
N ALA A 35 0.26 -3.29 12.87
CA ALA A 35 -0.48 -3.60 14.10
C ALA A 35 -0.14 -2.62 15.24
N GLU A 36 1.13 -2.28 15.42
CA GLU A 36 1.61 -1.39 16.48
C GLU A 36 1.22 0.08 16.24
N PHE A 37 1.40 0.58 15.02
CA PHE A 37 1.16 1.99 14.67
C PHE A 37 -0.21 2.26 14.01
N GLY A 38 -0.99 1.20 13.76
CA GLY A 38 -2.38 1.29 13.29
C GLY A 38 -3.28 2.19 14.13
N PRO A 39 -3.31 2.05 15.47
CA PRO A 39 -4.16 2.90 16.33
C PRO A 39 -3.59 4.31 16.53
N SER A 40 -2.27 4.46 16.56
CA SER A 40 -1.62 5.76 16.78
C SER A 40 -1.57 6.64 15.53
N GLN A 41 -1.77 6.05 14.34
CA GLN A 41 -1.80 6.72 13.02
C GLN A 41 -0.74 7.84 12.89
N PRO A 42 0.56 7.56 13.11
CA PRO A 42 1.59 8.60 13.20
C PRO A 42 1.80 9.38 11.89
N LEU A 43 1.29 8.85 10.77
CA LEU A 43 1.38 9.47 9.44
C LEU A 43 0.12 10.25 9.05
N LYS A 44 -0.88 10.37 9.94
CA LYS A 44 -2.12 11.10 9.66
C LYS A 44 -1.82 12.59 9.47
N GLY A 45 -2.09 13.10 8.28
CA GLY A 45 -1.86 14.51 7.91
C GLY A 45 -0.47 14.81 7.34
N ARG A 46 0.41 13.80 7.22
CA ARG A 46 1.72 13.96 6.58
C ARG A 46 1.63 13.57 5.11
N VAL A 47 1.98 14.50 4.21
CA VAL A 47 2.11 14.22 2.78
C VAL A 47 3.50 13.63 2.55
N LEU A 48 3.58 12.33 2.24
CA LEU A 48 4.82 11.68 1.79
C LEU A 48 4.81 11.64 0.25
N PRO A 49 5.54 12.54 -0.44
CA PRO A 49 5.75 12.40 -1.87
C PRO A 49 6.60 11.15 -2.13
N GLY A 50 6.09 10.26 -2.99
CA GLY A 50 6.87 9.12 -3.51
C GLY A 50 7.90 9.57 -4.55
N PRO A 51 8.90 8.75 -4.88
CA PRO A 51 9.87 9.06 -5.92
C PRO A 51 9.20 9.11 -7.30
N CYS A 52 9.42 10.22 -8.02
CA CYS A 52 9.00 10.40 -9.41
C CYS A 52 10.00 9.69 -10.34
N THR A 53 9.85 8.39 -10.51
CA THR A 53 10.54 7.61 -11.55
C THR A 53 9.55 6.69 -12.24
#